data_AF-A0AA96GKV4-F1
#
_entry.id   AF-A0AA96GKV4-F1
#
_cell.length_a   1.000
_cell.length_b   1.000
_cell.length_c   1.000
_cell.angle_alpha   90.00
_cell.angle_beta   90.00
_cell.angle_gamma   90.00
#
_symmetry.space_group_name_H-M   'P 1'
#
loop_
_entity.id
_entity.type
_entity.pdbx_description
1 polymer ?
#
loop_
_entity_poly.entity_id
_entity_poly.type
_entity_poly.pdbx_seq_one_letter_code
_entity_poly.pdbx_strand_id
1 'polypeptide(L)'
;MDLYRVFLIALLWCGLGGLVHPPQGKAGDIPTTVGLDLDTMYLDVVSPPELKDRLVVQARDLFTQYEFSPLAGKPLGHHRSTLQLHLMAEPIGALCPDALFYEPMITLTSAVLLERKPRPIQVQALTWSMEAPAHTIEKSNALKVIEADGKEFIEKFIGYNRLSRAAYPDYYTKPPTVPLAGENESSSPNLPVPTEQAILEGLELDQLEFTVGGHGPLEAFSMDRAKYAAWTEQYKRKFKSFVQSQNQDSGLSLSQSHSGTINKRLLLSLEMWPAQTACPHLRIYEASMRLSEPVQIKRNGLSFTTDTWIRRKVSVVREVDSKQLSAEADALMAEFISDHKAANRKP
;
A
#
# COMPACT_ATOMS: atom_id res chain seq x y z
N MET A 1 16.13 37.14 -16.20
CA MET A 1 16.29 37.50 -14.78
C MET A 1 15.20 36.82 -13.95
N ASP A 2 14.98 35.50 -14.16
CA ASP A 2 13.86 34.75 -13.54
C ASP A 2 14.17 33.24 -13.42
N LEU A 3 15.34 32.89 -12.87
CA LEU A 3 15.59 31.51 -12.38
C LEU A 3 15.91 31.46 -10.88
N TYR A 4 16.24 32.60 -10.27
CA TYR A 4 16.61 32.68 -8.86
C TYR A 4 15.42 32.77 -7.89
N ARG A 5 14.20 33.08 -8.38
CA ARG A 5 13.01 33.18 -7.52
C ARG A 5 12.36 31.84 -7.19
N VAL A 6 12.51 30.83 -8.03
CA VAL A 6 11.97 29.48 -7.76
C VAL A 6 12.80 28.74 -6.71
N PHE A 7 14.13 28.98 -6.68
CA PHE A 7 15.01 28.37 -5.68
C PHE A 7 14.90 28.96 -4.27
N LEU A 8 14.47 30.22 -4.12
CA LEU A 8 14.36 30.86 -2.81
C LEU A 8 13.12 30.44 -2.01
N ILE A 9 12.05 29.99 -2.67
CA ILE A 9 10.83 29.52 -1.99
C ILE A 9 11.06 28.12 -1.39
N ALA A 10 11.93 27.30 -2.00
CA ALA A 10 12.27 25.98 -1.47
C ALA A 10 13.19 26.01 -0.23
N LEU A 11 13.99 27.08 -0.04
CA LEU A 11 14.96 27.18 1.06
C LEU A 11 14.41 27.85 2.32
N LEU A 12 13.31 28.59 2.23
CA LEU A 12 12.70 29.26 3.39
C LEU A 12 11.81 28.35 4.26
N TRP A 13 11.59 27.09 3.86
CA TRP A 13 10.85 26.11 4.68
C TRP A 13 11.74 25.30 5.65
N CYS A 14 13.06 25.45 5.59
CA CYS A 14 13.99 24.68 6.43
C CYS A 14 14.42 25.35 7.74
N GLY A 15 13.91 26.55 8.05
CA GLY A 15 14.36 27.32 9.22
C GLY A 15 13.24 27.58 10.21
N LEU A 16 13.30 26.89 11.36
CA LEU A 16 12.56 27.10 12.62
C LEU A 16 11.31 26.22 12.83
N GLY A 17 11.47 25.16 13.64
CA GLY A 17 10.41 24.66 14.52
C GLY A 17 10.06 23.18 14.40
N GLY A 18 10.74 22.33 15.19
CA GLY A 18 10.31 20.96 15.50
C GLY A 18 10.58 19.93 14.40
N LEU A 19 11.40 18.92 14.72
CA LEU A 19 11.65 17.73 13.89
C LEU A 19 10.39 16.84 13.82
N VAL A 20 9.32 17.36 13.22
CA VAL A 20 8.22 16.54 12.69
C VAL A 20 8.73 16.02 11.36
N HIS A 21 9.06 14.73 11.31
CA HIS A 21 9.38 14.10 10.04
C HIS A 21 8.14 14.26 9.14
N PRO A 22 8.27 14.80 7.92
CA PRO A 22 7.14 14.83 7.00
C PRO A 22 6.64 13.39 6.82
N PRO A 23 5.31 13.15 6.76
CA PRO A 23 4.77 11.83 6.50
C PRO A 23 5.45 11.29 5.23
N GLN A 24 6.12 10.16 5.36
CA GLN A 24 6.82 9.54 4.24
C GLN A 24 5.76 8.91 3.32
N GLY A 25 5.34 9.64 2.28
CA GLY A 25 4.65 9.03 1.15
C GLY A 25 5.59 7.97 0.53
N LYS A 26 5.18 6.70 0.57
CA LYS A 26 5.92 5.63 -0.10
C LYS A 26 5.48 5.58 -1.57
N ALA A 27 6.39 6.06 -2.42
CA ALA A 27 6.50 5.95 -3.88
C ALA A 27 5.57 6.84 -4.77
N GLY A 28 6.10 7.98 -5.21
CA GLY A 28 5.78 8.60 -6.52
C GLY A 28 4.78 9.77 -6.53
N ASP A 29 4.70 10.55 -5.46
CA ASP A 29 3.52 11.30 -4.99
C ASP A 29 2.88 12.41 -5.85
N ILE A 30 3.19 12.60 -7.13
CA ILE A 30 2.46 13.58 -7.99
C ILE A 30 1.79 12.93 -9.20
N PRO A 31 2.45 12.08 -10.03
CA PRO A 31 1.81 11.46 -11.19
C PRO A 31 0.57 10.62 -10.87
N THR A 32 0.43 10.09 -9.65
CA THR A 32 -0.63 9.13 -9.33
C THR A 32 -1.97 9.74 -8.97
N THR A 33 -2.10 11.07 -8.88
CA THR A 33 -3.40 11.77 -8.84
C THR A 33 -3.72 12.52 -10.14
N VAL A 34 -2.82 12.48 -11.13
CA VAL A 34 -3.01 13.16 -12.43
C VAL A 34 -4.23 12.63 -13.17
N GLY A 35 -5.03 13.54 -13.73
CA GLY A 35 -6.26 13.22 -14.44
C GLY A 35 -7.36 12.61 -13.56
N LEU A 36 -7.21 12.66 -12.23
CA LEU A 36 -8.26 12.19 -11.32
C LEU A 36 -9.39 13.23 -11.27
N ASP A 37 -10.56 12.79 -11.68
CA ASP A 37 -11.82 13.50 -11.48
C ASP A 37 -12.36 13.18 -10.08
N LEU A 38 -12.41 14.21 -9.23
CA LEU A 38 -12.84 14.06 -7.84
C LEU A 38 -14.37 13.96 -7.71
N ASP A 39 -15.13 14.42 -8.71
CA ASP A 39 -16.60 14.39 -8.69
C ASP A 39 -17.16 12.99 -9.01
N THR A 40 -16.36 12.15 -9.67
CA THR A 40 -16.74 10.76 -10.01
C THR A 40 -16.06 9.72 -9.12
N MET A 41 -15.20 10.16 -8.20
CA MET A 41 -14.51 9.31 -7.23
C MET A 41 -15.45 8.91 -6.08
N TYR A 42 -15.34 7.68 -5.60
CA TYR A 42 -16.03 7.25 -4.38
C TYR A 42 -15.20 7.59 -3.14
N LEU A 43 -15.87 8.05 -2.09
CA LEU A 43 -15.30 8.19 -0.76
C LEU A 43 -15.85 7.06 0.15
N ASP A 44 -14.94 6.23 0.65
CA ASP A 44 -15.22 5.22 1.68
C ASP A 44 -14.50 5.58 2.98
N VAL A 45 -15.21 5.50 4.10
CA VAL A 45 -14.66 5.80 5.42
C VAL A 45 -14.84 4.56 6.30
N VAL A 46 -13.72 3.99 6.70
CA VAL A 46 -13.62 2.84 7.59
C VAL A 46 -13.13 3.34 8.93
N SER A 47 -14.02 3.40 9.92
CA SER A 47 -13.76 3.96 11.24
C SER A 47 -14.69 3.32 12.27
N PRO A 48 -14.46 3.53 13.58
CA PRO A 48 -15.41 3.12 14.61
C PRO A 48 -16.83 3.61 14.30
N PRO A 49 -17.86 2.78 14.54
CA PRO A 49 -19.23 3.11 14.15
C PRO A 49 -19.74 4.41 14.75
N GLU A 50 -19.24 4.82 15.91
CA GLU A 50 -19.60 6.06 16.60
C GLU A 50 -19.05 7.33 15.92
N LEU A 51 -18.04 7.18 15.04
CA LEU A 51 -17.39 8.28 14.32
C LEU A 51 -17.78 8.34 12.85
N LYS A 52 -18.23 7.22 12.27
CA LYS A 52 -18.38 7.05 10.82
C LYS A 52 -19.18 8.16 10.16
N ASP A 53 -20.39 8.45 10.63
CA ASP A 53 -21.25 9.46 10.01
C ASP A 53 -20.64 10.87 10.11
N ARG A 54 -20.02 11.21 11.25
CA ARG A 54 -19.37 12.52 11.45
C ARG A 54 -18.18 12.70 10.53
N LEU A 55 -17.33 11.68 10.41
CA LEU A 55 -16.16 11.67 9.53
C LEU A 55 -16.57 11.76 8.05
N VAL A 56 -17.62 11.05 7.64
CA VAL A 56 -18.15 11.14 6.27
C VAL A 56 -18.66 12.54 5.96
N VAL A 57 -19.41 13.16 6.87
CA VAL A 57 -19.91 14.54 6.70
C VAL A 57 -18.74 15.52 6.63
N GLN A 58 -17.80 15.46 7.58
CA GLN A 58 -16.62 16.34 7.58
C GLN A 58 -15.80 16.20 6.29
N ALA A 59 -15.52 14.97 5.85
CA ALA A 59 -14.76 14.75 4.63
C ALA A 59 -15.47 15.34 3.41
N ARG A 60 -16.79 15.18 3.29
CA ARG A 60 -17.58 15.81 2.20
C ARG A 60 -17.57 17.32 2.27
N ASP A 61 -17.77 17.89 3.45
CA ASP A 61 -17.75 19.35 3.65
C ASP A 61 -16.39 19.91 3.22
N LEU A 62 -15.29 19.22 3.54
CA LEU A 62 -13.95 19.59 3.07
C LEU A 62 -13.89 19.53 1.53
N PHE A 63 -14.30 18.44 0.89
CA PHE A 63 -14.32 18.39 -0.58
C PHE A 63 -15.16 19.51 -1.21
N THR A 64 -16.34 19.79 -0.65
CA THR A 64 -17.23 20.87 -1.13
C THR A 64 -16.63 22.25 -0.94
N GLN A 65 -15.90 22.50 0.15
CA GLN A 65 -15.14 23.74 0.34
C GLN A 65 -14.09 23.97 -0.75
N TYR A 66 -13.61 22.90 -1.38
CA TYR A 66 -12.68 22.95 -2.50
C TYR A 66 -13.36 22.72 -3.87
N GLU A 67 -14.68 22.90 -3.95
CA GLU A 67 -15.48 22.79 -5.18
C GLU A 67 -15.54 21.38 -5.79
N PHE A 68 -15.45 20.34 -4.96
CA PHE A 68 -15.59 18.93 -5.35
C PHE A 68 -16.77 18.26 -4.65
N SER A 69 -17.41 17.30 -5.32
CA SER A 69 -18.53 16.53 -4.79
C SER A 69 -18.34 15.03 -5.02
N PRO A 70 -17.47 14.34 -4.24
CA PRO A 70 -17.24 12.91 -4.40
C PRO A 70 -18.50 12.10 -4.12
N LEU A 71 -18.60 10.95 -4.78
CA LEU A 71 -19.70 10.03 -4.61
C LEU A 71 -19.65 9.32 -3.26
N ALA A 72 -20.81 9.23 -2.65
CA ALA A 72 -21.03 8.52 -1.40
C ALA A 72 -21.15 7.01 -1.61
N GLY A 73 -20.49 6.22 -0.77
CA GLY A 73 -20.80 4.81 -0.57
C GLY A 73 -19.94 3.85 -1.39
N LYS A 74 -20.43 2.61 -1.55
CA LYS A 74 -19.67 1.54 -2.19
C LYS A 74 -19.69 1.69 -3.71
N PRO A 75 -18.56 1.47 -4.40
CA PRO A 75 -18.52 1.53 -5.85
C PRO A 75 -19.44 0.48 -6.47
N LEU A 76 -20.40 0.92 -7.29
CA LEU A 76 -21.15 0.07 -8.21
C LEU A 76 -20.32 -0.10 -9.48
N GLY A 77 -19.31 -0.97 -9.45
CA GLY A 77 -18.52 -1.37 -10.61
C GLY A 77 -17.00 -1.15 -10.51
N HIS A 78 -16.25 -1.88 -11.33
CA HIS A 78 -14.79 -2.00 -11.27
C HIS A 78 -13.99 -0.85 -11.88
N HIS A 79 -14.61 0.29 -12.21
CA HIS A 79 -13.95 1.30 -13.05
C HIS A 79 -13.79 2.68 -12.42
N ARG A 80 -14.38 2.92 -11.24
CA ARG A 80 -14.25 4.21 -10.55
C ARG A 80 -13.16 4.16 -9.49
N SER A 81 -12.41 5.25 -9.40
CA SER A 81 -11.41 5.44 -8.35
C SER A 81 -12.11 5.51 -6.99
N THR A 82 -11.54 4.88 -5.98
CA THR A 82 -12.05 4.90 -4.61
C THR A 82 -10.99 5.46 -3.70
N LEU A 83 -11.34 6.54 -2.99
CA LEU A 83 -10.56 7.07 -1.89
C LEU A 83 -11.09 6.45 -0.60
N GLN A 84 -10.28 5.63 0.04
CA GLN A 84 -10.62 5.00 1.31
C GLN A 84 -9.82 5.63 2.44
N LEU A 85 -10.53 6.18 3.41
CA LEU A 85 -9.97 6.70 4.67
C LEU A 85 -10.17 5.64 5.76
N HIS A 86 -9.07 5.03 6.21
CA HIS A 86 -9.05 3.98 7.21
C HIS A 86 -8.52 4.54 8.53
N LEU A 87 -9.38 4.58 9.54
CA LEU A 87 -9.16 5.19 10.85
C LEU A 87 -9.62 4.25 11.97
N MET A 88 -9.50 2.93 11.77
CA MET A 88 -9.88 1.94 12.78
C MET A 88 -8.86 1.93 13.91
N ALA A 89 -9.39 1.89 15.14
CA ALA A 89 -8.60 1.73 16.35
C ALA A 89 -9.11 0.52 17.13
N GLU A 90 -8.19 -0.32 17.59
CA GLU A 90 -8.50 -1.56 18.28
C GLU A 90 -7.91 -1.56 19.69
N PRO A 91 -8.62 -2.07 20.71
CA PRO A 91 -8.07 -2.16 22.05
C PRO A 91 -6.91 -3.16 22.09
N ILE A 92 -5.79 -2.75 22.71
CA ILE A 92 -4.61 -3.63 22.92
C ILE A 92 -4.89 -4.70 23.98
N GLY A 93 -5.91 -4.47 24.81
CA GLY A 93 -6.35 -5.42 25.84
C GLY A 93 -5.39 -5.48 27.03
N ALA A 94 -5.19 -6.68 27.58
CA ALA A 94 -4.46 -6.87 28.83
C ALA A 94 -2.97 -6.47 28.78
N LEU A 95 -2.38 -6.39 27.58
CA LEU A 95 -0.98 -5.97 27.42
C LEU A 95 -0.77 -4.49 27.78
N CYS A 96 -1.78 -3.65 27.52
CA CYS A 96 -1.78 -2.26 27.94
C CYS A 96 -3.24 -1.77 28.10
N PRO A 97 -3.78 -1.80 29.33
CA PRO A 97 -5.15 -1.37 29.59
C PRO A 97 -5.38 0.08 29.13
N ASP A 98 -6.58 0.34 28.63
CA ASP A 98 -7.04 1.66 28.14
C ASP A 98 -6.29 2.21 26.93
N ALA A 99 -5.44 1.39 26.32
CA ALA A 99 -4.64 1.75 25.15
C ALA A 99 -5.25 1.15 23.88
N LEU A 100 -5.24 1.94 22.81
CA LEU A 100 -5.69 1.51 21.48
C LEU A 100 -4.49 1.39 20.53
N PHE A 101 -4.50 0.38 19.67
CA PHE A 101 -3.67 0.28 18.49
C PHE A 101 -4.39 0.97 17.33
N TYR A 102 -3.73 1.95 16.71
CA TYR A 102 -4.33 2.81 15.71
C TYR A 102 -3.37 3.04 14.53
N GLU A 103 -3.83 2.71 13.33
CA GLU A 103 -3.08 2.80 12.07
C GLU A 103 -3.87 3.62 11.04
N PRO A 104 -3.81 4.95 11.13
CA PRO A 104 -4.55 5.75 10.20
C PRO A 104 -3.85 5.83 8.85
N MET A 105 -4.65 5.61 7.81
CA MET A 105 -4.19 5.62 6.44
C MET A 105 -5.28 6.12 5.51
N ILE A 106 -4.88 6.77 4.43
CA ILE A 106 -5.75 7.13 3.32
C ILE A 106 -5.17 6.55 2.04
N THR A 107 -6.02 5.96 1.22
CA THR A 107 -5.61 5.25 0.01
C THR A 107 -6.50 5.59 -1.17
N LEU A 108 -5.91 5.71 -2.34
CA LEU A 108 -6.60 5.84 -3.61
C LEU A 108 -6.39 4.56 -4.41
N THR A 109 -7.45 3.80 -4.64
CA THR A 109 -7.44 2.71 -5.62
C THR A 109 -7.96 3.21 -6.96
N SER A 110 -7.38 2.73 -8.05
CA SER A 110 -7.85 3.02 -9.40
C SER A 110 -7.60 1.85 -10.35
N ALA A 111 -8.27 1.89 -11.49
CA ALA A 111 -8.03 0.93 -12.56
C ALA A 111 -6.62 1.10 -13.13
N VAL A 112 -5.86 0.00 -13.16
CA VAL A 112 -4.53 -0.09 -13.74
C VAL A 112 -4.46 -1.24 -14.74
N LEU A 113 -3.52 -1.16 -15.66
CA LEU A 113 -3.12 -2.23 -16.58
C LEU A 113 -1.84 -2.86 -16.06
N LEU A 114 -1.88 -4.17 -15.88
CA LEU A 114 -0.78 -5.00 -15.43
C LEU A 114 -0.27 -5.85 -16.60
N GLU A 115 0.97 -5.62 -17.00
CA GLU A 115 1.59 -6.29 -18.14
C GLU A 115 2.01 -7.72 -17.77
N ARG A 116 1.13 -8.70 -18.04
CA ARG A 116 1.35 -10.13 -17.82
C ARG A 116 1.08 -10.94 -19.08
N LYS A 117 1.57 -12.18 -19.12
CA LYS A 117 1.24 -13.13 -20.20
C LYS A 117 -0.03 -13.90 -19.85
N PRO A 118 -0.86 -14.28 -20.86
CA PRO A 118 -0.67 -14.04 -22.29
C PRO A 118 -1.12 -12.65 -22.77
N ARG A 119 -1.75 -11.85 -21.92
CA ARG A 119 -2.28 -10.53 -22.24
C ARG A 119 -2.29 -9.62 -21.01
N PRO A 120 -2.25 -8.28 -21.19
CA PRO A 120 -2.43 -7.33 -20.11
C PRO A 120 -3.74 -7.58 -19.36
N ILE A 121 -3.71 -7.45 -18.04
CA ILE A 121 -4.87 -7.63 -17.17
C ILE A 121 -5.25 -6.27 -16.59
N GLN A 122 -6.53 -5.92 -16.66
CA GLN A 122 -7.05 -4.71 -16.00
C GLN A 122 -7.52 -5.06 -14.58
N VAL A 123 -7.00 -4.35 -13.60
CA VAL A 123 -7.28 -4.58 -12.17
C VAL A 123 -7.46 -3.26 -11.42
N GLN A 124 -8.05 -3.31 -10.23
CA GLN A 124 -8.05 -2.21 -9.28
C GLN A 124 -6.82 -2.35 -8.37
N ALA A 125 -5.95 -1.34 -8.35
CA ALA A 125 -4.72 -1.36 -7.54
C ALA A 125 -4.55 -0.06 -6.76
N LEU A 126 -3.71 -0.12 -5.73
CA LEU A 126 -3.33 1.06 -4.95
C LEU A 126 -2.51 1.99 -5.85
N THR A 127 -2.99 3.21 -6.06
CA THR A 127 -2.29 4.23 -6.89
C THR A 127 -1.68 5.33 -6.06
N TRP A 128 -2.25 5.64 -4.91
CA TRP A 128 -1.70 6.63 -3.98
C TRP A 128 -2.05 6.22 -2.57
N SER A 129 -1.16 6.48 -1.62
CA SER A 129 -1.42 6.25 -0.21
C SER A 129 -0.69 7.26 0.65
N MET A 130 -1.24 7.50 1.83
CA MET A 130 -0.55 8.17 2.91
C MET A 130 -0.87 7.43 4.21
N GLU A 131 0.17 7.12 4.96
CA GLU A 131 0.09 6.48 6.27
C GLU A 131 0.68 7.46 7.29
N ALA A 132 0.13 7.48 8.51
CA ALA A 132 0.81 8.20 9.58
C ALA A 132 2.17 7.53 9.87
N PRO A 133 3.21 8.32 10.22
CA PRO A 133 4.57 7.81 10.40
C PRO A 133 4.76 6.84 11.58
N ALA A 134 3.71 6.49 12.33
CA ALA A 134 3.78 5.47 13.37
C ALA A 134 2.39 4.92 13.73
N HIS A 135 2.34 3.64 14.08
CA HIS A 135 1.23 3.07 14.83
C HIS A 135 1.17 3.74 16.20
N THR A 136 0.10 4.48 16.45
CA THR A 136 -0.03 5.23 17.70
C THR A 136 -0.71 4.37 18.74
N ILE A 137 -0.18 4.44 19.95
CA ILE A 137 -0.86 3.92 21.12
C ILE A 137 -1.42 5.09 21.92
N GLU A 138 -2.73 5.25 21.87
CA GLU A 138 -3.39 6.39 22.49
C GLU A 138 -4.16 6.03 23.76
N LYS A 139 -4.15 6.95 24.74
CA LYS A 139 -4.98 6.91 25.94
C LYS A 139 -6.12 7.92 25.83
N SER A 140 -7.29 7.59 26.37
CA SER A 140 -8.46 8.42 26.77
C SER A 140 -8.92 9.64 25.93
N ASN A 141 -8.36 9.91 24.75
CA ASN A 141 -8.77 10.98 23.81
C ASN A 141 -8.76 10.52 22.35
N ALA A 142 -8.66 9.21 22.10
CA ALA A 142 -8.46 8.64 20.78
C ALA A 142 -9.48 9.10 19.74
N LEU A 143 -10.75 9.28 20.13
CA LEU A 143 -11.79 9.73 19.20
C LEU A 143 -11.49 11.13 18.62
N LYS A 144 -10.95 12.05 19.43
CA LYS A 144 -10.62 13.40 18.95
C LYS A 144 -9.41 13.39 18.03
N VAL A 145 -8.44 12.52 18.30
CA VAL A 145 -7.27 12.37 17.43
C VAL A 145 -7.68 11.73 16.11
N ILE A 146 -8.51 10.69 16.14
CA ILE A 146 -9.08 10.07 14.93
C ILE A 146 -9.81 11.08 14.05
N GLU A 147 -10.63 11.95 14.65
CA GLU A 147 -11.32 13.03 13.91
C GLU A 147 -10.33 14.04 13.31
N ALA A 148 -9.30 14.45 14.08
CA ALA A 148 -8.28 15.39 13.60
C ALA A 148 -7.45 14.80 12.45
N ASP A 149 -7.02 13.55 12.57
CA ASP A 149 -6.29 12.83 11.54
C ASP A 149 -7.13 12.68 10.27
N GLY A 150 -8.40 12.30 10.41
CA GLY A 150 -9.32 12.18 9.28
C GLY A 150 -9.41 13.46 8.46
N LYS A 151 -9.50 14.61 9.15
CA LYS A 151 -9.42 15.93 8.50
C LYS A 151 -8.08 16.14 7.81
N GLU A 152 -6.96 15.91 8.50
CA GLU A 152 -5.62 16.13 7.98
C GLU A 152 -5.32 15.30 6.73
N PHE A 153 -5.71 14.02 6.70
CA PHE A 153 -5.52 13.15 5.54
C PHE A 153 -6.29 13.62 4.31
N ILE A 154 -7.54 14.06 4.49
CA ILE A 154 -8.36 14.58 3.40
C ILE A 154 -7.79 15.89 2.87
N GLU A 155 -7.41 16.82 3.75
CA GLU A 155 -6.78 18.10 3.34
C GLU A 155 -5.48 17.87 2.57
N LYS A 156 -4.64 16.94 3.04
CA LYS A 156 -3.41 16.56 2.33
C LYS A 156 -3.70 15.97 0.97
N PHE A 157 -4.63 15.00 0.86
CA PHE A 157 -5.01 14.41 -0.43
C PHE A 157 -5.49 15.47 -1.44
N ILE A 158 -6.36 16.40 -1.00
CA ILE A 158 -6.82 17.52 -1.84
C ILE A 158 -5.63 18.39 -2.27
N GLY A 159 -4.71 18.69 -1.34
CA GLY A 159 -3.47 19.41 -1.63
C GLY A 159 -2.64 18.73 -2.73
N TYR A 160 -2.42 17.43 -2.63
CA TYR A 160 -1.71 16.64 -3.65
C TYR A 160 -2.43 16.67 -5.00
N ASN A 161 -3.76 16.52 -5.03
CA ASN A 161 -4.52 16.61 -6.27
C ASN A 161 -4.35 17.99 -6.93
N ARG A 162 -4.43 19.08 -6.16
CA ARG A 162 -4.23 20.45 -6.67
C ARG A 162 -2.82 20.66 -7.23
N LEU A 163 -1.79 20.17 -6.53
CA LEU A 163 -0.42 20.21 -7.03
C LEU A 163 -0.29 19.46 -8.35
N SER A 164 -0.91 18.28 -8.48
CA SER A 164 -0.91 17.51 -9.73
C SER A 164 -1.65 18.22 -10.87
N ARG A 165 -2.77 18.91 -10.60
CA ARG A 165 -3.50 19.74 -11.57
C ARG A 165 -2.64 20.88 -12.10
N ALA A 166 -1.91 21.56 -11.21
CA ALA A 166 -1.01 22.64 -11.59
C ALA A 166 0.20 22.13 -12.40
N ALA A 167 0.76 20.97 -12.04
CA ALA A 167 1.91 20.39 -12.71
C ALA A 167 1.60 19.74 -14.07
N TYR A 168 0.36 19.24 -14.26
CA TYR A 168 -0.03 18.46 -15.44
C TYR A 168 -1.37 18.93 -16.06
N PRO A 169 -1.49 20.21 -16.47
CA PRO A 169 -2.76 20.81 -16.91
C PRO A 169 -3.36 20.14 -18.16
N ASP A 170 -2.53 19.56 -19.02
CA ASP A 170 -2.95 18.88 -20.26
C ASP A 170 -3.87 17.67 -20.00
N TYR A 171 -3.74 17.04 -18.83
CA TYR A 171 -4.55 15.88 -18.43
C TYR A 171 -5.94 16.26 -17.89
N TYR A 172 -6.20 17.55 -17.67
CA TYR A 172 -7.47 18.05 -17.12
C TYR A 172 -8.27 18.91 -18.10
N THR A 173 -7.65 19.36 -19.18
CA THR A 173 -8.27 20.24 -20.19
C THR A 173 -8.73 19.50 -21.43
N LYS A 174 -8.20 18.30 -21.69
CA LYS A 174 -8.62 17.45 -22.81
C LYS A 174 -9.47 16.30 -22.26
N PRO A 175 -10.73 16.13 -22.71
CA PRO A 175 -11.45 14.90 -22.43
C PRO A 175 -10.62 13.71 -22.95
N PRO A 176 -10.49 12.61 -22.21
CA PRO A 176 -9.63 11.50 -22.59
C PRO A 176 -10.06 10.98 -23.97
N THR A 177 -9.18 11.09 -24.96
CA THR A 177 -9.32 10.48 -26.28
C THR A 177 -9.01 8.99 -26.19
N VAL A 178 -9.61 8.28 -25.23
CA VAL A 178 -9.54 6.82 -25.20
C VAL A 178 -10.68 6.34 -26.09
N PRO A 179 -10.41 5.61 -27.18
CA PRO A 179 -11.48 4.95 -27.91
C PRO A 179 -12.20 4.04 -26.93
N LEU A 180 -13.51 4.21 -26.80
CA LEU A 180 -14.43 3.25 -26.19
C LEU A 180 -14.35 1.93 -26.97
N ALA A 181 -13.24 1.20 -26.80
CA ALA A 181 -13.10 -0.16 -27.28
C ALA A 181 -14.08 -1.00 -26.46
N GLY A 182 -15.01 -1.65 -27.17
CA GLY A 182 -16.21 -2.28 -26.64
C GLY A 182 -16.03 -2.93 -25.28
N GLU A 183 -16.88 -2.52 -24.34
CA GLU A 183 -17.08 -3.12 -23.03
C GLU A 183 -17.66 -4.54 -23.24
N ASN A 184 -16.79 -5.50 -23.56
CA ASN A 184 -17.08 -6.88 -23.22
C ASN A 184 -16.84 -7.01 -21.72
N GLU A 185 -17.90 -6.77 -20.96
CA GLU A 185 -17.98 -6.97 -19.51
C GLU A 185 -17.64 -8.43 -19.16
N SER A 186 -16.34 -8.70 -19.02
CA SER A 186 -15.89 -9.88 -18.29
C SER A 186 -16.15 -9.59 -16.82
N SER A 187 -17.18 -10.24 -16.28
CA SER A 187 -17.55 -10.24 -14.86
C SER A 187 -16.39 -10.75 -14.02
N SER A 188 -15.54 -9.82 -13.58
CA SER A 188 -14.52 -10.09 -12.58
C SER A 188 -15.17 -10.04 -11.19
N PRO A 189 -14.84 -10.92 -10.25
CA PRO A 189 -15.45 -10.89 -8.92
C PRO A 189 -15.15 -9.58 -8.17
N ASN A 190 -16.13 -9.09 -7.41
CA ASN A 190 -16.00 -7.97 -6.48
C ASN A 190 -14.94 -8.27 -5.42
N LEU A 191 -13.70 -7.86 -5.66
CA LEU A 191 -12.63 -7.93 -4.68
C LEU A 191 -12.71 -6.73 -3.72
N PRO A 192 -12.62 -6.93 -2.39
CA PRO A 192 -12.57 -5.84 -1.43
C PRO A 192 -11.33 -4.94 -1.62
N VAL A 193 -11.49 -3.66 -1.31
CA VAL A 193 -10.45 -2.59 -1.24
C VAL A 193 -9.47 -2.91 -0.09
N PRO A 194 -8.17 -2.55 -0.17
CA PRO A 194 -7.10 -3.53 -0.03
C PRO A 194 -6.49 -3.54 1.36
N THR A 195 -6.77 -4.60 2.10
CA THR A 195 -5.78 -5.14 3.06
C THR A 195 -5.12 -6.41 2.52
N GLU A 196 -5.73 -7.06 1.52
CA GLU A 196 -5.30 -8.33 0.95
C GLU A 196 -5.54 -8.36 -0.57
N GLN A 197 -4.79 -7.58 -1.35
CA GLN A 197 -4.78 -7.75 -2.81
C GLN A 197 -4.17 -9.10 -3.15
N ALA A 198 -4.79 -9.81 -4.10
CA ALA A 198 -4.29 -11.10 -4.58
C ALA A 198 -4.42 -11.23 -6.10
N ILE A 199 -3.62 -10.46 -6.84
CA ILE A 199 -3.60 -10.52 -8.29
C ILE A 199 -2.37 -11.34 -8.69
N LEU A 200 -2.52 -12.65 -8.91
CA LEU A 200 -1.41 -13.55 -9.26
C LEU A 200 -1.56 -14.27 -10.60
N GLU A 201 -2.69 -14.08 -11.30
CA GLU A 201 -2.93 -14.64 -12.64
C GLU A 201 -1.85 -14.19 -13.62
N GLY A 202 -1.24 -15.12 -14.35
CA GLY A 202 -0.23 -14.83 -15.37
C GLY A 202 1.13 -14.41 -14.80
N LEU A 203 1.36 -14.60 -13.50
CA LEU A 203 2.64 -14.28 -12.87
C LEU A 203 3.70 -15.35 -13.19
N GLU A 204 4.72 -14.94 -13.94
CA GLU A 204 5.89 -15.75 -14.25
C GLU A 204 6.91 -15.68 -13.10
N LEU A 205 7.05 -16.77 -12.34
CA LEU A 205 7.88 -16.82 -11.12
C LEU A 205 9.39 -16.70 -11.38
N ASP A 206 9.85 -17.05 -12.58
CA ASP A 206 11.26 -16.98 -12.99
C ASP A 206 11.76 -15.54 -13.21
N GLN A 207 10.85 -14.56 -13.29
CA GLN A 207 11.15 -13.13 -13.41
C GLN A 207 11.13 -12.38 -12.07
N LEU A 208 10.86 -13.07 -10.96
CA LEU A 208 10.77 -12.44 -9.64
C LEU A 208 12.14 -12.30 -9.00
N GLU A 209 12.49 -11.07 -8.61
CA GLU A 209 13.54 -10.85 -7.61
C GLU A 209 12.95 -11.08 -6.22
N PHE A 210 13.44 -12.09 -5.50
CA PHE A 210 13.05 -12.31 -4.11
C PHE A 210 14.05 -11.67 -3.15
N THR A 211 13.56 -10.77 -2.31
CA THR A 211 14.32 -10.08 -1.28
C THR A 211 13.75 -10.40 0.10
N VAL A 212 14.64 -10.44 1.08
CA VAL A 212 14.27 -10.52 2.50
C VAL A 212 14.82 -9.28 3.16
N GLY A 213 13.93 -8.48 3.72
CA GLY A 213 14.22 -7.24 4.41
C GLY A 213 13.77 -7.30 5.87
N GLY A 214 14.30 -6.38 6.65
CA GLY A 214 13.82 -6.14 8.01
C GLY A 214 14.34 -4.79 8.48
N HIS A 215 13.42 -3.96 8.96
CA HIS A 215 13.72 -2.67 9.56
C HIS A 215 13.44 -2.77 11.07
N GLY A 216 14.49 -2.66 11.86
CA GLY A 216 14.43 -2.72 13.32
C GLY A 216 15.80 -3.00 13.91
N PRO A 217 16.08 -2.59 15.16
CA PRO A 217 17.30 -3.01 15.84
C PRO A 217 17.27 -4.53 15.96
N LEU A 218 18.30 -5.23 15.48
CA LEU A 218 18.44 -6.70 15.54
C LEU A 218 18.24 -7.25 16.96
N GLU A 219 18.59 -6.43 17.96
CA GLU A 219 18.35 -6.66 19.39
C GLU A 219 16.87 -6.97 19.71
N ALA A 220 15.93 -6.37 18.96
CA ALA A 220 14.50 -6.55 19.15
C ALA A 220 13.99 -7.93 18.68
N PHE A 221 14.75 -8.62 17.83
CA PHE A 221 14.44 -9.96 17.33
C PHE A 221 15.14 -11.06 18.14
N SER A 222 15.80 -10.72 19.26
CA SER A 222 16.64 -11.63 20.05
C SER A 222 17.64 -12.43 19.19
N MET A 223 18.02 -11.87 18.04
CA MET A 223 18.81 -12.55 17.00
C MET A 223 20.02 -11.69 16.67
N ASP A 224 21.20 -12.30 16.75
CA ASP A 224 22.42 -11.62 16.31
C ASP A 224 22.46 -11.49 14.78
N ARG A 225 23.32 -10.59 14.29
CA ARG A 225 23.44 -10.28 12.87
C ARG A 225 23.84 -11.49 12.01
N ALA A 226 24.64 -12.41 12.54
CA ALA A 226 25.11 -13.58 11.80
C ALA A 226 23.98 -14.60 11.64
N LYS A 227 23.20 -14.85 12.69
CA LYS A 227 21.99 -15.68 12.63
C LYS A 227 20.96 -15.10 11.68
N TYR A 228 20.73 -13.78 11.71
CA TYR A 228 19.79 -13.12 10.80
C TYR A 228 20.21 -13.24 9.34
N ALA A 229 21.51 -13.08 9.05
CA ALA A 229 22.04 -13.28 7.70
C ALA A 229 21.90 -14.74 7.22
N ALA A 230 22.23 -15.72 8.07
CA ALA A 230 22.08 -17.13 7.76
C ALA A 230 20.61 -17.52 7.52
N TRP A 231 19.71 -17.00 8.36
CA TRP A 231 18.26 -17.14 8.23
C TRP A 231 17.76 -16.55 6.91
N THR A 232 18.17 -15.34 6.55
CA THR A 232 17.83 -14.69 5.28
C THR A 232 18.25 -15.55 4.07
N GLU A 233 19.48 -16.07 4.07
CA GLU A 233 19.98 -16.92 2.98
C GLU A 233 19.28 -18.30 2.92
N GLN A 234 18.79 -18.81 4.06
CA GLN A 234 17.94 -20.00 4.07
C GLN A 234 16.62 -19.75 3.33
N TYR A 235 15.94 -18.62 3.59
CA TYR A 235 14.67 -18.30 2.92
C TYR A 235 14.82 -18.04 1.43
N LYS A 236 15.89 -17.33 1.02
CA LYS A 236 16.20 -17.17 -0.41
C LYS A 236 16.39 -18.51 -1.11
N ARG A 237 17.09 -19.46 -0.47
CA ARG A 237 17.25 -20.82 -1.01
C ARG A 237 15.93 -21.59 -1.06
N LYS A 238 15.08 -21.47 -0.03
CA LYS A 238 13.75 -22.09 0.03
C LYS A 238 12.86 -21.59 -1.12
N PHE A 239 12.80 -20.27 -1.33
CA PHE A 239 12.05 -19.68 -2.44
C PHE A 239 12.59 -20.12 -3.80
N LYS A 240 13.92 -20.07 -4.00
CA LYS A 240 14.55 -20.55 -5.24
C LYS A 240 14.20 -22.01 -5.55
N SER A 241 14.22 -22.87 -4.54
CA SER A 241 13.85 -24.29 -4.69
C SER A 241 12.39 -24.45 -5.09
N PHE A 242 11.49 -23.65 -4.52
CA PHE A 242 10.09 -23.61 -4.93
C PHE A 242 9.93 -23.21 -6.40
N VAL A 243 10.54 -22.10 -6.84
CA VAL A 243 10.50 -21.65 -8.24
C VAL A 243 11.01 -22.75 -9.18
N GLN A 244 12.11 -23.41 -8.82
CA GLN A 244 12.66 -24.53 -9.61
C GLN A 244 11.68 -25.70 -9.72
N SER A 245 11.01 -26.09 -8.63
CA SER A 245 10.02 -27.17 -8.64
C SER A 245 8.82 -26.84 -9.55
N GLN A 246 8.30 -25.61 -9.49
CA GLN A 246 7.14 -25.21 -10.31
C GLN A 246 7.48 -25.21 -11.81
N ASN A 247 8.70 -24.82 -12.17
CA ASN A 247 9.14 -24.82 -13.57
C ASN A 247 9.29 -26.24 -14.11
N GLN A 248 9.80 -27.17 -13.30
CA GLN A 248 9.87 -28.60 -13.64
C GLN A 248 8.48 -29.20 -13.86
N ASP A 249 7.55 -28.96 -12.93
CA ASP A 249 6.17 -29.47 -13.01
C ASP A 249 5.40 -28.90 -14.21
N SER A 250 5.76 -27.69 -14.65
CA SER A 250 5.09 -27.00 -15.76
C SER A 250 5.67 -27.35 -17.14
N GLY A 251 6.74 -28.15 -17.22
CA GLY A 251 7.49 -28.42 -18.45
C GLY A 251 8.17 -27.18 -19.04
N LEU A 252 8.27 -26.10 -18.25
CA LEU A 252 8.89 -24.85 -18.64
C LEU A 252 10.40 -24.98 -18.39
N SER A 253 11.18 -25.16 -19.45
CA SER A 253 12.63 -25.01 -19.36
C SER A 253 12.95 -23.65 -18.72
N LEU A 254 13.70 -23.68 -17.62
CA LEU A 254 14.37 -22.52 -17.04
C LEU A 254 15.30 -21.95 -18.11
N SER A 255 14.73 -21.13 -18.99
CA SER A 255 15.48 -20.38 -19.98
C SER A 255 16.45 -19.53 -19.17
N GLN A 256 17.74 -19.73 -19.37
CA GLN A 256 18.77 -18.92 -18.74
C GLN A 256 18.38 -17.46 -18.88
N SER A 257 18.13 -16.84 -17.71
CA SER A 257 17.96 -15.41 -17.47
C SER A 257 18.21 -14.58 -18.72
N HIS A 258 17.16 -14.30 -19.49
CA HIS A 258 17.27 -13.23 -20.47
C HIS A 258 17.56 -11.96 -19.69
N SER A 259 18.56 -11.21 -20.15
CA SER A 259 19.04 -9.92 -19.64
C SER A 259 17.99 -8.79 -19.70
N GLY A 260 16.71 -9.12 -19.47
CA GLY A 260 15.64 -8.16 -19.30
C GLY A 260 15.70 -7.57 -17.90
N THR A 261 15.38 -6.27 -17.81
CA THR A 261 15.27 -5.54 -16.55
C THR A 261 14.33 -6.28 -15.60
N ILE A 262 14.85 -6.74 -14.46
CA ILE A 262 14.01 -7.34 -13.42
C ILE A 262 13.12 -6.23 -12.85
N ASN A 263 11.84 -6.25 -13.23
CA ASN A 263 10.89 -5.22 -12.83
C ASN A 263 9.91 -5.71 -11.75
N LYS A 264 9.93 -7.00 -11.39
CA LYS A 264 8.99 -7.59 -10.42
C LYS A 264 9.77 -8.02 -9.18
N ARG A 265 9.33 -7.58 -8.00
CA ARG A 265 10.00 -7.86 -6.73
C ARG A 265 9.05 -8.48 -5.73
N LEU A 266 9.44 -9.59 -5.14
CA LEU A 266 8.78 -10.21 -4.01
C LEU A 266 9.61 -9.95 -2.76
N LEU A 267 9.10 -9.15 -1.84
CA LEU A 267 9.78 -8.77 -0.60
C LEU A 267 9.10 -9.46 0.59
N LEU A 268 9.85 -10.25 1.34
CA LEU A 268 9.50 -10.66 2.70
C LEU A 268 10.11 -9.63 3.66
N SER A 269 9.29 -8.93 4.45
CA SER A 269 9.72 -7.95 5.44
C SER A 269 9.30 -8.37 6.83
N LEU A 270 10.24 -8.37 7.78
CA LEU A 270 9.97 -8.53 9.20
C LEU A 270 10.44 -7.26 9.91
N GLU A 271 9.50 -6.44 10.36
CA GLU A 271 9.76 -5.10 10.88
C GLU A 271 9.31 -4.98 12.33
N MET A 272 10.08 -4.24 13.12
CA MET A 272 9.74 -4.01 14.52
C MET A 272 10.02 -2.57 14.93
N TRP A 273 9.02 -1.94 15.51
CA TRP A 273 9.06 -0.55 15.95
C TRP A 273 8.77 -0.44 17.44
N PRO A 274 9.36 0.55 18.14
CA PRO A 274 8.93 0.88 19.49
C PRO A 274 7.46 1.27 19.49
N ALA A 275 6.69 0.73 20.44
CA ALA A 275 5.36 1.23 20.66
C ALA A 275 5.45 2.59 21.39
N GLN A 276 4.71 3.59 20.92
CA GLN A 276 4.85 4.95 21.43
C GLN A 276 4.41 5.10 22.90
N THR A 277 4.69 6.30 23.44
CA THR A 277 4.54 6.86 24.80
C THR A 277 3.64 6.18 25.83
N ALA A 278 2.52 5.56 25.45
CA ALA A 278 1.60 4.93 26.39
C ALA A 278 2.12 3.60 26.98
N CYS A 279 2.87 2.81 26.21
CA CYS A 279 3.26 1.44 26.59
C CYS A 279 4.72 1.14 26.18
N PRO A 280 5.72 1.72 26.86
CA PRO A 280 7.13 1.73 26.41
C PRO A 280 7.82 0.36 26.41
N HIS A 281 7.23 -0.64 27.05
CA HIS A 281 7.74 -2.01 27.09
C HIS A 281 7.16 -2.91 25.98
N LEU A 282 6.29 -2.35 25.13
CA LEU A 282 5.70 -3.04 24.00
C LEU A 282 6.36 -2.57 22.70
N ARG A 283 6.22 -3.41 21.69
CA ARG A 283 6.68 -3.22 20.32
C ARG A 283 5.53 -3.50 19.37
N ILE A 284 5.52 -2.82 18.24
CA ILE A 284 4.72 -3.23 17.10
C ILE A 284 5.60 -4.08 16.22
N TYR A 285 5.15 -5.30 15.94
CA TYR A 285 5.80 -6.24 15.05
C TYR A 285 4.92 -6.46 13.82
N GLU A 286 5.48 -6.24 12.65
CA GLU A 286 4.87 -6.57 11.37
C GLU A 286 5.67 -7.65 10.65
N ALA A 287 4.96 -8.72 10.28
CA ALA A 287 5.42 -9.66 9.26
C ALA A 287 4.64 -9.40 7.98
N SER A 288 5.32 -9.05 6.89
CA SER A 288 4.67 -8.84 5.59
C SER A 288 5.42 -9.50 4.45
N MET A 289 4.67 -9.92 3.44
CA MET A 289 5.18 -10.37 2.17
C MET A 289 4.42 -9.64 1.06
N ARG A 290 5.13 -8.98 0.15
CA ARG A 290 4.53 -8.12 -0.88
C ARG A 290 5.18 -8.34 -2.24
N LEU A 291 4.36 -8.42 -3.28
CA LEU A 291 4.78 -8.46 -4.68
C LEU A 291 4.57 -7.07 -5.28
N SER A 292 5.65 -6.40 -5.66
CA SER A 292 5.62 -5.10 -6.31
C SER A 292 5.93 -5.25 -7.81
N GLU A 293 5.11 -4.63 -8.66
CA GLU A 293 5.23 -4.69 -10.13
C GLU A 293 4.97 -3.32 -10.77
N PRO A 294 5.56 -3.03 -11.95
CA PRO A 294 5.19 -1.87 -12.74
C PRO A 294 3.78 -2.06 -13.31
N VAL A 295 2.97 -1.01 -13.20
CA VAL A 295 1.63 -0.95 -13.76
C VAL A 295 1.44 0.38 -14.48
N GLN A 296 0.47 0.44 -15.39
CA GLN A 296 0.04 1.68 -16.04
C GLN A 296 -1.33 2.10 -15.52
N ILE A 297 -1.47 3.34 -15.09
CA ILE A 297 -2.77 3.86 -14.65
C ILE A 297 -3.66 4.05 -15.89
N LYS A 298 -4.84 3.40 -15.93
CA LYS A 298 -5.69 3.39 -17.12
C LYS A 298 -6.14 4.80 -17.56
N ARG A 299 -6.39 5.71 -16.61
CA ARG A 299 -6.93 7.05 -16.91
C ARG A 299 -5.93 7.99 -17.58
N ASN A 300 -4.63 7.82 -17.33
CA ASN A 300 -3.60 8.77 -17.78
C ASN A 300 -2.38 8.10 -18.45
N GLY A 301 -2.31 6.77 -18.49
CA GLY A 301 -1.21 6.00 -19.09
C GLY A 301 0.12 6.06 -18.32
N LEU A 302 0.19 6.75 -17.19
CA LEU A 302 1.43 6.90 -16.43
C LEU A 302 1.80 5.57 -15.77
N SER A 303 3.08 5.22 -15.90
CA SER A 303 3.65 4.02 -15.29
C SER A 303 4.16 4.31 -13.88
N PHE A 304 3.89 3.40 -12.95
CA PHE A 304 4.45 3.43 -11.59
C PHE A 304 4.54 2.01 -11.03
N THR A 305 5.25 1.83 -9.92
CA THR A 305 5.34 0.54 -9.23
C THR A 305 4.36 0.51 -8.08
N THR A 306 3.58 -0.55 -7.96
CA THR A 306 2.65 -0.77 -6.84
C THR A 306 2.66 -2.23 -6.41
N ASP A 307 2.13 -2.48 -5.22
CA ASP A 307 1.95 -3.84 -4.72
C ASP A 307 0.71 -4.46 -5.39
N THR A 308 0.86 -5.63 -6.01
CA THR A 308 -0.21 -6.38 -6.70
C THR A 308 -0.67 -7.60 -5.91
N TRP A 309 0.15 -8.02 -4.94
CA TRP A 309 -0.20 -8.99 -3.91
C TRP A 309 0.46 -8.59 -2.60
N ILE A 310 -0.29 -8.62 -1.49
CA ILE A 310 0.24 -8.34 -0.16
C ILE A 310 -0.46 -9.21 0.89
N ARG A 311 0.35 -9.78 1.79
CA ARG A 311 -0.09 -10.35 3.06
C ARG A 311 0.70 -9.71 4.17
N ARG A 312 0.03 -9.22 5.19
CA ARG A 312 0.66 -8.62 6.36
C ARG A 312 -0.05 -9.05 7.62
N LYS A 313 0.73 -9.21 8.69
CA LYS A 313 0.26 -9.47 10.04
C LYS A 313 0.94 -8.46 10.94
N VAL A 314 0.14 -7.60 11.57
CA VAL A 314 0.62 -6.64 12.56
C VAL A 314 0.20 -7.11 13.94
N SER A 315 1.09 -6.99 14.92
CA SER A 315 0.83 -7.42 16.29
C SER A 315 1.55 -6.54 17.30
N VAL A 316 0.93 -6.37 18.47
CA VAL A 316 1.57 -5.72 19.62
C VAL A 316 2.15 -6.79 20.52
N VAL A 317 3.47 -6.77 20.69
CA VAL A 317 4.23 -7.82 21.38
C VAL A 317 5.25 -7.21 22.34
N ARG A 318 5.77 -8.01 23.27
CA ARG A 318 6.93 -7.60 24.11
C ARG A 318 8.23 -7.86 23.36
N GLU A 319 8.35 -9.07 22.84
CA GLU A 319 9.51 -9.59 22.11
C GLU A 319 9.01 -10.58 21.07
N VAL A 320 9.82 -10.83 20.05
CA VAL A 320 9.58 -11.87 19.04
C VAL A 320 10.77 -12.80 19.03
N ASP A 321 10.53 -14.08 19.28
CA ASP A 321 11.60 -15.09 19.24
C ASP A 321 11.86 -15.60 17.81
N SER A 322 13.00 -16.27 17.62
CA SER A 322 13.42 -16.81 16.32
C SER A 322 12.49 -17.89 15.76
N LYS A 323 11.77 -18.60 16.64
CA LYS A 323 10.82 -19.64 16.24
C LYS A 323 9.56 -18.99 15.66
N GLN A 324 9.06 -17.92 16.28
CA GLN A 324 7.94 -17.14 15.79
C GLN A 324 8.28 -16.49 14.44
N LEU A 325 9.45 -15.83 14.32
CA LEU A 325 9.89 -15.22 13.06
C LEU A 325 9.90 -16.23 11.90
N SER A 326 10.45 -17.43 12.16
CA SER A 326 10.52 -18.49 11.16
C SER A 326 9.14 -19.06 10.83
N ALA A 327 8.29 -19.25 11.84
CA ALA A 327 6.93 -19.76 11.62
C ALA A 327 6.08 -18.79 10.78
N GLU A 328 6.18 -17.49 11.05
CA GLU A 328 5.42 -16.47 10.31
C GLU A 328 5.96 -16.27 8.88
N ALA A 329 7.27 -16.25 8.69
CA ALA A 329 7.86 -16.23 7.35
C ALA A 329 7.49 -17.48 6.53
N ASP A 330 7.43 -18.65 7.17
CA ASP A 330 6.98 -19.88 6.54
C ASP A 330 5.49 -19.83 6.15
N ALA A 331 4.65 -19.26 7.02
CA ALA A 331 3.23 -19.06 6.74
C ALA A 331 3.01 -18.12 5.55
N LEU A 332 3.65 -16.95 5.55
CA LEU A 332 3.54 -15.98 4.45
C LEU A 332 4.01 -16.57 3.11
N MET A 333 5.12 -17.32 3.14
CA MET A 333 5.61 -18.02 1.95
C MET A 333 4.62 -19.08 1.47
N ALA A 334 4.03 -19.86 2.38
CA ALA A 334 3.04 -20.87 2.03
C ALA A 334 1.76 -20.25 1.45
N GLU A 335 1.30 -19.12 1.99
CA GLU A 335 0.18 -18.34 1.47
C GLU A 335 0.44 -17.84 0.04
N PHE A 336 1.60 -17.22 -0.20
CA PHE A 336 2.00 -16.78 -1.55
C PHE A 336 1.96 -17.94 -2.56
N ILE A 337 2.55 -19.08 -2.18
CA ILE A 337 2.58 -20.29 -3.02
C ILE A 337 1.16 -20.81 -3.28
N SER A 338 0.32 -20.86 -2.24
CA SER A 338 -1.06 -21.32 -2.35
C SER A 338 -1.88 -20.44 -3.28
N ASP A 339 -1.82 -19.12 -3.08
CA ASP A 339 -2.54 -18.15 -3.89
C ASP A 339 -2.06 -18.16 -5.35
N HIS A 340 -0.75 -18.29 -5.58
CA HIS A 340 -0.19 -18.39 -6.93
C HIS A 340 -0.71 -19.63 -7.65
N LYS A 341 -0.70 -20.79 -6.98
CA LYS A 341 -1.26 -22.03 -7.53
C LYS A 341 -2.75 -21.89 -7.79
N ALA A 342 -3.52 -21.31 -6.88
CA ALA A 342 -4.95 -21.12 -7.05
C ALA A 342 -5.27 -20.24 -8.27
N ALA A 343 -4.54 -19.14 -8.44
CA ALA A 343 -4.74 -18.20 -9.55
C ALA A 343 -4.28 -18.72 -10.93
N ASN A 344 -3.39 -19.72 -10.97
CA ASN A 344 -2.77 -20.22 -12.20
C ASN A 344 -3.07 -21.71 -12.48
N ARG A 345 -4.04 -22.31 -11.78
CA ARG A 345 -4.53 -23.65 -12.11
C ARG A 345 -5.13 -23.64 -13.52
N LYS A 346 -4.54 -24.43 -14.43
CA LYS A 346 -5.17 -24.72 -15.72
C LYS A 346 -6.51 -25.43 -15.44
N PRO A 347 -7.61 -25.01 -16.08
CA PRO A 347 -8.89 -25.71 -15.98
C PRO A 347 -8.81 -27.15 -16.48
#